data_AF-A0A380GKI0-F1
#
_entry.id   AF-A0A380GKI0-F1
#
_cell.length_a   1.000
_cell.length_b   1.000
_cell.length_c   1.000
_cell.angle_alpha   90.00
_cell.angle_beta   90.00
_cell.angle_gamma   90.00
#
_symmetry.space_group_name_H-M   'P 1'
#
loop_
_entity.id
_entity.type
_entity.pdbx_description
1 polymer ?
#
loop_
_entity_poly.entity_id
_entity_poly.type
_entity_poly.pdbx_seq_one_letter_code
_entity_poly.pdbx_strand_id
1 'polypeptide(L)'
;MIPYLRKCFNISQEHKDIGIGGVSLGGLFTLYTLLKDPETFGYYILISPSIWYPRFVEFMKQQEIIKQDKRIYWYVGEQEGRQHISIKQEMFTQTELGVGILNELMISENASFYYETNKRGNHEISYFKKYFARAIKKLF
;
A
#
# COMPACT_ATOMS: atom_id res chain seq x y z
N MET A 1 -9.89 -16.25 -6.29
CA MET A 1 -9.19 -16.83 -5.12
C MET A 1 -10.03 -16.80 -3.85
N ILE A 2 -10.52 -15.63 -3.38
CA ILE A 2 -11.31 -15.52 -2.13
C ILE A 2 -12.52 -16.47 -2.07
N PRO A 3 -13.36 -16.62 -3.11
CA PRO A 3 -14.49 -17.56 -3.07
C PRO A 3 -14.07 -19.02 -2.89
N TYR A 4 -12.89 -19.39 -3.38
CA TYR A 4 -12.36 -20.74 -3.19
C TYR A 4 -11.86 -20.93 -1.75
N LEU A 5 -11.10 -19.98 -1.21
CA LEU A 5 -10.60 -20.06 0.17
C LEU A 5 -11.75 -20.12 1.19
N ARG A 6 -12.86 -19.42 0.95
CA ARG A 6 -14.07 -19.48 1.78
C ARG A 6 -14.73 -20.88 1.81
N LYS A 7 -14.49 -21.74 0.81
CA LYS A 7 -14.96 -23.14 0.83
C LYS A 7 -14.08 -24.04 1.71
N CYS A 8 -12.82 -23.66 1.89
CA CYS A 8 -11.82 -24.47 2.60
C CYS A 8 -11.59 -24.00 4.04
N PHE A 9 -11.86 -22.71 4.33
CA PHE A 9 -11.54 -22.06 5.60
C PHE A 9 -12.68 -21.14 6.03
N ASN A 10 -12.81 -20.95 7.35
CA ASN A 10 -13.77 -20.00 7.93
C ASN A 10 -13.27 -18.56 7.78
N ILE A 11 -13.44 -18.00 6.58
CA ILE A 11 -13.06 -16.62 6.25
C ILE A 11 -14.31 -15.74 6.24
N SER A 12 -14.22 -14.53 6.79
CA SER A 12 -15.33 -13.57 6.83
C SER A 12 -15.94 -13.33 5.44
N GLN A 13 -17.28 -13.17 5.41
CA GLN A 13 -18.01 -12.77 4.20
C GLN A 13 -17.91 -11.26 3.96
N GLU A 14 -17.66 -10.48 5.02
CA GLU A 14 -17.57 -9.03 4.98
C GLU A 14 -16.23 -8.57 4.42
N HIS A 15 -16.26 -7.78 3.35
CA HIS A 15 -15.05 -7.26 2.69
C HIS A 15 -14.20 -6.39 3.62
N LYS A 16 -14.84 -5.68 4.55
CA LYS A 16 -14.16 -4.85 5.56
C LYS A 16 -13.26 -5.66 6.50
N ASP A 17 -13.44 -6.97 6.60
CA ASP A 17 -12.63 -7.86 7.44
C ASP A 17 -11.45 -8.48 6.69
N ILE A 18 -11.40 -8.32 5.36
CA ILE A 18 -10.36 -8.93 4.52
C ILE A 18 -9.27 -7.90 4.23
N GLY A 19 -8.03 -8.29 4.48
CA GLY A 19 -6.84 -7.50 4.17
C GLY A 19 -6.02 -8.08 3.03
N ILE A 20 -5.37 -7.19 2.27
CA ILE A 20 -4.32 -7.53 1.31
C ILE A 20 -3.05 -6.77 1.66
N GLY A 21 -1.90 -7.39 1.45
CA GLY A 21 -0.62 -6.77 1.74
C GLY A 21 0.46 -7.27 0.80
N GLY A 22 1.44 -6.40 0.54
CA GLY A 22 2.52 -6.74 -0.38
C GLY A 22 3.76 -5.89 -0.19
N VAL A 23 4.87 -6.45 -0.64
CA VAL A 23 6.20 -5.83 -0.61
C VAL A 23 6.64 -5.51 -2.04
N SER A 24 7.27 -4.36 -2.28
CA SER A 24 7.86 -4.02 -3.58
C SER A 24 6.81 -4.05 -4.70
N LEU A 25 6.97 -4.88 -5.74
CA LEU A 25 5.95 -5.08 -6.78
C LEU A 25 4.64 -5.64 -6.24
N GLY A 26 4.68 -6.47 -5.19
CA GLY A 26 3.47 -6.91 -4.49
C GLY A 26 2.77 -5.74 -3.78
N GLY A 27 3.55 -4.79 -3.25
CA GLY A 27 3.01 -3.56 -2.69
C GLY A 27 2.38 -2.66 -3.77
N LEU A 28 3.02 -2.57 -4.93
CA LEU A 28 2.47 -1.88 -6.10
C LEU A 28 1.13 -2.48 -6.54
N PHE A 29 1.07 -3.81 -6.66
CA PHE A 29 -0.17 -4.52 -6.99
C PHE A 29 -1.25 -4.30 -5.93
N THR A 30 -0.87 -4.32 -4.65
CA THR A 30 -1.79 -4.05 -3.53
C THR A 30 -2.41 -2.65 -3.66
N LEU A 31 -1.59 -1.63 -3.95
CA LEU A 31 -2.07 -0.27 -4.21
C LEU A 31 -2.93 -0.18 -5.48
N TYR A 32 -2.57 -0.91 -6.53
CA TYR A 32 -3.39 -0.99 -7.74
C TYR A 32 -4.79 -1.55 -7.44
N THR A 33 -4.88 -2.62 -6.63
CA THR A 33 -6.19 -3.18 -6.25
C THR A 33 -7.02 -2.21 -5.43
N LEU A 34 -6.41 -1.43 -4.53
CA LEU A 34 -7.13 -0.37 -3.81
C LEU A 34 -7.78 0.64 -4.75
N LEU A 35 -7.05 1.06 -5.79
CA LEU A 35 -7.48 2.11 -6.71
C LEU A 35 -8.49 1.62 -7.76
N LYS A 36 -8.45 0.34 -8.13
CA LYS A 36 -9.34 -0.24 -9.17
C LYS A 36 -10.50 -1.05 -8.64
N ASP A 37 -10.35 -1.65 -7.48
CA ASP A 37 -11.34 -2.49 -6.85
C ASP A 37 -11.38 -2.19 -5.34
N PRO A 38 -11.82 -0.97 -4.96
CA PRO A 38 -11.89 -0.60 -3.56
C PRO A 38 -12.93 -1.44 -2.80
N GLU A 39 -13.81 -2.22 -3.45
CA GLU A 39 -14.86 -2.95 -2.72
C GLU A 39 -14.37 -4.26 -2.10
N THR A 40 -13.32 -4.87 -2.65
CA THR A 40 -12.92 -6.24 -2.26
C THR A 40 -12.25 -6.34 -0.88
N PHE A 41 -11.43 -5.36 -0.49
CA PHE A 41 -10.64 -5.40 0.75
C PHE A 41 -10.90 -4.18 1.65
N GLY A 42 -10.91 -4.40 2.97
CA GLY A 42 -10.98 -3.35 3.98
C GLY A 42 -9.60 -2.84 4.43
N TYR A 43 -8.58 -3.70 4.41
CA TYR A 43 -7.23 -3.39 4.88
C TYR A 43 -6.19 -3.50 3.77
N TYR A 44 -5.25 -2.56 3.74
CA TYR A 44 -4.15 -2.55 2.77
C TYR A 44 -2.81 -2.33 3.48
N ILE A 45 -1.87 -3.24 3.27
CA ILE A 45 -0.50 -3.14 3.80
C ILE A 45 0.48 -2.97 2.63
N LEU A 46 0.99 -1.76 2.47
CA LEU A 46 1.89 -1.35 1.40
C LEU A 46 3.30 -1.23 1.99
N ILE A 47 4.18 -2.19 1.71
CA ILE A 47 5.57 -2.18 2.19
C ILE A 47 6.50 -1.88 1.02
N SER A 48 7.13 -0.71 1.04
CA SER A 48 8.04 -0.23 -0.01
C SER A 48 7.47 -0.45 -1.42
N PRO A 49 6.22 -0.06 -1.70
CA PRO A 49 5.56 -0.33 -2.97
C PRO A 49 6.36 0.29 -4.12
N SER A 50 6.57 -0.44 -5.21
CA SER A 50 7.42 0.00 -6.33
C SER A 50 6.78 1.11 -7.19
N ILE A 51 6.53 2.28 -6.59
CA ILE A 51 5.88 3.43 -7.26
C ILE A 51 6.71 3.93 -8.45
N TRP A 52 8.03 3.73 -8.43
CA TRP A 52 8.92 3.97 -9.58
C TRP A 52 8.51 3.23 -10.86
N TYR A 53 7.59 2.26 -10.79
CA TYR A 53 7.11 1.55 -11.96
C TYR A 53 6.57 2.55 -13.00
N PRO A 54 6.95 2.41 -14.28
CA PRO A 54 6.66 3.44 -15.28
C PRO A 54 5.19 3.84 -15.32
N ARG A 55 4.95 5.16 -15.27
CA ARG A 55 3.64 5.80 -15.38
C ARG A 55 2.67 5.53 -14.22
N PHE A 56 3.14 4.95 -13.11
CA PHE A 56 2.22 4.58 -12.02
C PHE A 56 1.68 5.80 -11.27
N VAL A 57 2.50 6.84 -11.04
CA VAL A 57 2.04 8.09 -10.41
C VAL A 57 1.00 8.79 -11.30
N GLU A 58 1.21 8.84 -12.62
CA GLU A 58 0.25 9.38 -13.58
C GLU A 58 -1.04 8.58 -13.58
N PHE A 59 -0.93 7.25 -13.47
CA PHE A 59 -2.08 6.38 -13.29
C PHE A 59 -2.84 6.75 -12.01
N MET A 60 -2.17 6.90 -10.85
CA MET A 60 -2.81 7.28 -9.59
C MET A 60 -3.60 8.59 -9.70
N LYS A 61 -3.07 9.60 -10.40
CA LYS A 61 -3.73 10.90 -10.61
C LYS A 61 -5.04 10.81 -11.42
N GLN A 62 -5.25 9.72 -12.15
CA GLN A 62 -6.44 9.51 -12.98
C GLN A 62 -7.51 8.65 -12.28
N GLN A 63 -7.31 8.30 -11.01
CA GLN A 63 -8.24 7.44 -10.29
C GLN A 63 -9.37 8.26 -9.65
N GLU A 64 -10.49 7.58 -9.42
CA GLU A 64 -11.66 8.16 -8.78
C GLU A 64 -11.49 8.21 -7.26
N ILE A 65 -12.30 9.05 -6.64
CA ILE A 65 -12.38 9.19 -5.20
C ILE A 65 -12.82 7.87 -4.56
N ILE A 66 -12.10 7.44 -3.52
CA ILE A 66 -12.42 6.26 -2.71
C ILE A 66 -13.37 6.69 -1.60
N LYS A 67 -14.64 6.28 -1.72
CA LYS A 67 -15.71 6.60 -0.76
C LYS A 67 -15.84 5.59 0.37
N GLN A 68 -15.30 4.39 0.17
CA GLN A 68 -15.41 3.29 1.11
C GLN A 68 -14.43 3.48 2.28
N ASP A 69 -14.82 2.98 3.46
CA ASP A 69 -13.98 3.01 4.66
C ASP A 69 -12.80 2.04 4.50
N LYS A 70 -11.59 2.59 4.36
CA LYS A 70 -10.34 1.83 4.19
C LYS A 70 -9.35 2.09 5.29
N ARG A 71 -8.61 1.04 5.65
CA ARG A 71 -7.53 1.11 6.63
C ARG A 71 -6.22 0.73 5.96
N ILE A 72 -5.36 1.72 5.76
CA ILE A 72 -4.17 1.61 4.94
C ILE A 72 -2.94 1.86 5.80
N TYR A 73 -1.95 0.99 5.66
CA TYR A 73 -0.61 1.21 6.20
C TYR A 73 0.39 1.23 5.05
N TRP A 74 1.17 2.30 4.93
CA TRP A 74 2.18 2.47 3.90
C TRP A 74 3.53 2.78 4.53
N TYR A 75 4.50 1.91 4.29
CA TYR A 75 5.89 2.11 4.67
C TYR A 75 6.81 2.32 3.46
N VAL A 76 7.82 3.19 3.59
CA VAL A 76 8.98 3.25 2.68
C VAL A 76 10.25 3.65 3.42
N GLY A 77 11.40 3.13 3.01
CA GLY A 77 12.71 3.55 3.50
C GLY A 77 13.23 4.79 2.76
N GLU A 78 13.78 5.77 3.49
CA GLU A 78 14.30 7.01 2.88
C GLU A 78 15.62 6.82 2.11
N GLN A 79 16.31 5.68 2.34
CA GLN A 79 17.52 5.30 1.59
C GLN A 79 17.19 4.45 0.35
N GLU A 80 15.92 4.12 0.11
CA GLU A 80 15.52 3.42 -1.11
C GLU A 80 15.80 4.27 -2.35
N GLY A 81 16.37 3.66 -3.38
CA GLY A 81 16.70 4.36 -4.62
C GLY A 81 18.04 5.10 -4.61
N ARG A 82 18.58 5.51 -3.45
CA ARG A 82 19.77 6.39 -3.38
C ARG A 82 21.06 5.82 -4.00
N GLN A 83 21.14 4.50 -4.18
CA GLN A 83 22.29 3.83 -4.80
C GLN A 83 22.03 3.40 -6.25
N HIS A 84 20.85 3.69 -6.82
CA HIS A 84 20.50 3.33 -8.19
C HIS A 84 20.67 4.53 -9.13
N ILE A 85 21.24 4.27 -10.32
CA ILE A 85 21.51 5.28 -11.37
C ILE A 85 20.33 5.37 -12.38
N SER A 86 19.17 4.84 -12.03
CA SER A 86 18.02 4.68 -12.94
C SER A 86 16.72 5.19 -12.31
N ILE A 87 15.57 4.92 -12.95
CA ILE A 87 14.22 5.34 -12.48
C ILE A 87 13.92 5.01 -11.01
N LYS A 88 14.64 4.04 -10.42
CA LYS A 88 14.52 3.70 -9.00
C LYS A 88 15.09 4.77 -8.06
N GLN A 89 15.92 5.71 -8.55
CA GLN A 89 16.54 6.76 -7.74
C GLN A 89 15.51 7.65 -7.06
N GLU A 90 14.39 7.88 -7.73
CA GLU A 90 13.30 8.71 -7.24
C GLU A 90 12.28 7.94 -6.40
N MET A 91 12.57 6.68 -6.01
CA MET A 91 11.62 5.82 -5.29
C MET A 91 10.97 6.51 -4.09
N PHE A 92 11.77 7.16 -3.24
CA PHE A 92 11.23 7.87 -2.08
C PHE A 92 10.38 9.08 -2.48
N THR A 93 10.87 9.95 -3.37
CA THR A 93 10.15 11.13 -3.84
C THR A 93 8.84 10.78 -4.56
N GLN A 94 8.84 9.74 -5.40
CA GLN A 94 7.62 9.27 -6.05
C GLN A 94 6.65 8.63 -5.05
N THR A 95 7.17 7.98 -3.99
CA THR A 95 6.33 7.52 -2.89
C THR A 95 5.64 8.68 -2.19
N GLU A 96 6.36 9.77 -1.87
CA GLU A 96 5.75 10.99 -1.30
C GLU A 96 4.64 11.55 -2.20
N LEU A 97 4.86 11.60 -3.52
CA LEU A 97 3.82 12.00 -4.47
C LEU A 97 2.60 11.06 -4.44
N GLY A 98 2.84 9.76 -4.42
CA GLY A 98 1.78 8.74 -4.33
C GLY A 98 0.97 8.84 -3.04
N VAL A 99 1.63 9.10 -1.91
CA VAL A 99 1.00 9.34 -0.61
C VAL A 99 0.14 10.61 -0.64
N GLY A 100 0.61 11.68 -1.27
CA GLY A 100 -0.16 12.91 -1.48
C GLY A 100 -1.44 12.65 -2.29
N ILE A 101 -1.31 11.98 -3.44
CA ILE A 101 -2.45 11.61 -4.28
C ILE A 101 -3.43 10.74 -3.51
N LEU A 102 -2.95 9.72 -2.78
CA LEU A 102 -3.85 8.83 -2.05
C LEU A 102 -4.60 9.55 -0.92
N ASN A 103 -3.96 10.52 -0.24
CA ASN A 103 -4.64 11.37 0.72
C ASN A 103 -5.78 12.17 0.09
N GLU A 104 -5.59 12.70 -1.12
CA GLU A 104 -6.63 13.45 -1.84
C GLU A 104 -7.79 12.54 -2.31
N LEU A 105 -7.48 11.29 -2.68
CA LEU A 105 -8.48 10.34 -3.15
C LEU A 105 -9.35 9.77 -2.02
N MET A 106 -8.87 9.73 -0.78
CA MET A 106 -9.64 9.19 0.35
C MET A 106 -10.41 10.29 1.07
N ILE A 107 -11.75 10.23 0.97
CA ILE A 107 -12.62 11.24 1.57
C ILE A 107 -13.49 10.71 2.72
N SER A 108 -13.49 9.40 2.98
CA SER A 108 -14.29 8.85 4.08
C SER A 108 -13.72 9.28 5.44
N GLU A 109 -14.58 9.80 6.31
CA GLU A 109 -14.24 10.20 7.69
C GLU A 109 -13.80 9.00 8.55
N ASN A 110 -14.25 7.80 8.22
CA ASN A 110 -13.90 6.57 8.93
C ASN A 110 -12.69 5.84 8.33
N ALA A 111 -12.14 6.35 7.22
CA ALA A 111 -10.92 5.83 6.65
C ALA A 111 -9.71 6.21 7.52
N SER A 112 -8.72 5.32 7.57
CA SER A 112 -7.45 5.59 8.24
C SER A 112 -6.30 5.28 7.30
N PHE A 113 -5.33 6.21 7.27
CA PHE A 113 -4.13 6.05 6.48
C PHE A 113 -2.90 6.40 7.30
N TYR A 114 -2.08 5.39 7.52
CA TYR A 114 -0.84 5.48 8.27
C TYR A 114 0.32 5.43 7.30
N TYR A 115 0.96 6.57 7.09
CA TYR A 115 2.21 6.65 6.35
C TYR A 115 3.39 6.66 7.32
N GLU A 116 4.39 5.81 7.09
CA GLU A 116 5.56 5.71 7.93
C GLU A 116 6.86 5.60 7.12
N THR A 117 7.89 6.33 7.55
CA THR A 117 9.21 6.29 6.92
C THR A 117 10.30 5.84 7.88
N ASN A 118 11.47 5.53 7.33
CA ASN A 118 12.69 5.35 8.12
C ASN A 118 13.89 6.01 7.46
N LYS A 119 14.50 6.97 8.16
CA LYS A 119 15.73 7.67 7.71
C LYS A 119 16.87 6.74 7.31
N ARG A 120 17.00 5.57 7.94
CA ARG A 120 18.01 4.55 7.63
C ARG A 120 17.43 3.37 6.84
N GLY A 121 16.12 3.37 6.59
CA GLY A 121 15.45 2.27 5.90
C GLY A 121 15.90 2.18 4.45
N ASN A 122 16.24 0.97 4.03
CA ASN A 122 16.55 0.61 2.65
C ASN A 122 15.61 -0.53 2.20
N HIS A 123 15.80 -1.01 0.97
CA HIS A 123 14.94 -2.03 0.35
C HIS A 123 15.34 -3.46 0.78
N GLU A 124 15.40 -3.71 2.08
CA GLU A 124 15.80 -5.01 2.65
C GLU A 124 14.70 -5.69 3.46
N ILE A 125 14.78 -7.03 3.50
CA ILE A 125 13.81 -7.89 4.19
C ILE A 125 13.71 -7.64 5.69
N SER A 126 14.78 -7.16 6.32
CA SER A 126 14.82 -6.80 7.74
C SER A 126 13.84 -5.67 8.05
N TYR A 127 13.84 -4.62 7.23
CA TYR A 127 12.89 -3.52 7.30
C TYR A 127 11.48 -4.00 6.94
N PHE A 128 11.32 -4.80 5.88
CA PHE A 128 10.00 -5.29 5.49
C PHE A 128 9.30 -6.07 6.61
N LYS A 129 10.01 -7.00 7.26
CA LYS A 129 9.48 -7.75 8.41
C LYS A 129 9.10 -6.84 9.57
N LYS A 130 9.97 -5.89 9.90
CA LYS A 130 9.72 -4.91 10.99
C LYS A 130 8.45 -4.12 10.72
N TYR A 131 8.31 -3.57 9.52
CA TYR A 131 7.19 -2.69 9.18
C TYR A 131 5.90 -3.44 8.89
N PHE A 132 5.97 -4.68 8.39
CA PHE A 132 4.82 -5.56 8.34
C PHE A 132 4.26 -5.87 9.75
N ALA A 133 5.12 -6.22 10.70
CA ALA A 133 4.68 -6.47 12.09
C ALA A 133 4.04 -5.22 12.73
N ARG A 134 4.52 -4.02 12.37
CA ARG A 134 3.93 -2.76 12.83
C ARG A 134 2.60 -2.46 12.15
N ALA A 135 2.48 -2.75 10.85
CA ALA A 135 1.23 -2.64 10.12
C ALA A 135 0.13 -3.48 10.76
N ILE A 136 0.43 -4.75 11.09
CA ILE A 136 -0.53 -5.63 11.77
C ILE A 136 -1.01 -5.02 13.09
N LYS A 137 -0.11 -4.59 13.97
CA LYS A 137 -0.46 -3.96 15.26
C LYS A 137 -1.22 -2.64 15.14
N LYS A 138 -1.16 -1.99 13.98
CA LYS A 138 -1.78 -0.68 13.77
C LYS A 138 -3.18 -0.81 13.16
N LEU A 139 -3.39 -1.83 12.34
CA LEU A 139 -4.63 -2.05 11.59
C LEU A 139 -5.63 -2.96 12.32
N PHE A 140 -5.13 -3.87 13.16
CA PHE A 140 -5.90 -4.87 13.93
C PHE A 140 -5.57 -4.76 15.42
#